data_AF-A0AA35YL79-F1
#
_entry.id   AF-A0AA35YL79-F1
#
_cell.length_a   1.000
_cell.length_b   1.000
_cell.length_c   1.000
_cell.angle_alpha   90.00
_cell.angle_beta   90.00
_cell.angle_gamma   90.00
#
_symmetry.space_group_name_H-M   'P 1'
#
loop_
_entity.id
_entity.type
_entity.pdbx_description
1 polymer ?
#
loop_
_entity_poly.entity_id
_entity_poly.type
_entity_poly.pdbx_seq_one_letter_code
_entity_poly.pdbx_strand_id
1 'polypeptide(L)'
;MTPNTPLTPHGSASRGISGGHDSNASDFHASSLPLIRRDGEKFGDQKIHSACIHLFWENLDHPWARFSDIPNEALLQMFSRFGTMYRWHSQENENIFDAFKCVLKDRYRDRMKGIRKQSADMARNDGKPLPPKFCSYYDGMHNYRPERVPETVWQQKWQKNSKIAQQNRNTADSSGSTARHTAGSIRFDQHRRKLEKLMGKPPTQYDVFVQTHGTAESKKKYFEGNHENIEYCSQTAKESLEGYLHGLVNKFGEDPSNRKDDVDVWEESQLRRKGKKKGAIYGIGASNIHFLVLGTPSSQSTQSDSTQQEVDRLRAQVSVMEQQQQQMKEQMEMVMRIINMSGNQPRGPPDNPPEDN
;
A
#
# COMPACT_ATOMS: atom_id res chain seq x y z
N MET A 1 -29.94 -26.12 -34.79
CA MET A 1 -30.36 -24.71 -34.89
C MET A 1 -30.07 -24.05 -33.55
N THR A 2 -28.97 -23.32 -33.47
CA THR A 2 -28.49 -22.62 -32.27
C THR A 2 -28.71 -21.12 -32.48
N PRO A 3 -29.26 -20.36 -31.52
CA PRO A 3 -29.35 -18.92 -31.67
C PRO A 3 -28.00 -18.26 -31.39
N ASN A 4 -27.57 -17.45 -32.36
CA ASN A 4 -26.40 -16.56 -32.29
C ASN A 4 -26.60 -15.49 -31.21
N THR A 5 -25.66 -15.39 -30.28
CA THR A 5 -25.50 -14.22 -29.40
C THR A 5 -24.51 -13.26 -30.05
N PRO A 6 -24.79 -11.95 -30.16
CA PRO A 6 -23.90 -11.01 -30.84
C PRO A 6 -22.63 -10.74 -30.04
N LEU A 7 -21.48 -10.90 -30.69
CA LEU A 7 -20.19 -10.36 -30.26
C LEU A 7 -20.27 -8.83 -30.23
N THR A 8 -20.04 -8.23 -29.06
CA THR A 8 -19.82 -6.79 -28.94
C THR A 8 -18.41 -6.41 -29.37
N PRO A 9 -18.20 -5.20 -29.93
CA PRO A 9 -17.01 -4.89 -30.73
C PRO A 9 -15.83 -4.49 -29.85
N HIS A 10 -14.71 -5.19 -30.02
CA HIS A 10 -13.41 -4.70 -29.59
C HIS A 10 -13.01 -3.49 -30.45
N GLY A 11 -13.23 -2.29 -29.92
CA GLY A 11 -12.64 -1.05 -30.43
C GLY A 11 -11.28 -0.84 -29.78
N SER A 12 -10.23 -1.38 -30.40
CA SER A 12 -8.84 -1.03 -30.11
C SER A 12 -8.59 0.43 -30.47
N ALA A 13 -8.51 1.31 -29.47
CA ALA A 13 -7.78 2.57 -29.60
C ALA A 13 -6.42 2.38 -28.94
N SER A 14 -5.46 1.92 -29.74
CA SER A 14 -4.04 1.94 -29.39
C SER A 14 -3.59 3.40 -29.30
N ARG A 15 -3.62 3.98 -28.11
CA ARG A 15 -2.78 5.13 -27.77
C ARG A 15 -1.54 4.57 -27.11
N GLY A 16 -0.42 4.60 -27.84
CA GLY A 16 0.89 4.27 -27.29
C GLY A 16 1.16 5.13 -26.07
N ILE A 17 1.21 4.52 -24.89
CA ILE A 17 1.70 5.17 -23.68
C ILE A 17 3.19 4.89 -23.63
N SER A 18 3.94 5.72 -24.35
CA SER A 18 5.32 6.02 -24.02
C SER A 18 5.28 7.29 -23.18
N GLY A 19 5.37 7.17 -21.86
CA GLY A 19 5.40 8.34 -20.97
C GLY A 19 5.30 7.96 -19.50
N GLY A 20 6.35 8.32 -18.76
CA GLY A 20 6.31 8.96 -17.45
C GLY A 20 5.43 8.39 -16.33
N HIS A 21 5.99 8.41 -15.12
CA HIS A 21 5.23 8.36 -13.86
C HIS A 21 4.36 9.62 -13.72
N ASP A 22 3.41 9.84 -14.63
CA ASP A 22 2.65 11.08 -14.67
C ASP A 22 1.58 11.04 -13.57
N SER A 23 1.83 11.83 -12.53
CA SER A 23 0.90 12.14 -11.46
C SER A 23 -0.40 12.74 -12.01
N ASN A 24 -1.57 12.34 -11.50
CA ASN A 24 -2.84 13.09 -11.70
C ASN A 24 -2.93 14.35 -10.80
N ALA A 25 -1.81 14.74 -10.20
CA ALA A 25 -1.71 15.94 -9.39
C ALA A 25 -1.48 17.13 -10.34
N SER A 26 -2.56 17.66 -10.90
CA SER A 26 -2.58 19.10 -11.11
C SER A 26 -2.70 19.71 -9.73
N ASP A 27 -1.58 20.15 -9.17
CA ASP A 27 -1.55 20.81 -7.87
C ASP A 27 -2.55 22.00 -7.94
N PHE A 28 -3.67 21.80 -7.24
CA PHE A 28 -4.76 22.74 -6.96
C PHE A 28 -5.60 23.33 -8.10
N HIS A 29 -5.93 22.56 -9.14
CA HIS A 29 -7.14 22.87 -9.93
C HIS A 29 -8.29 21.89 -9.68
N ALA A 30 -9.34 22.40 -9.01
CA ALA A 30 -10.76 22.04 -9.07
C ALA A 30 -11.18 20.55 -9.18
N SER A 31 -10.38 19.58 -8.74
CA SER A 31 -10.80 18.18 -8.70
C SER A 31 -11.74 17.91 -7.52
N SER A 32 -12.94 17.41 -7.81
CA SER A 32 -13.93 16.96 -6.81
C SER A 32 -13.60 15.59 -6.20
N LEU A 33 -12.50 14.95 -6.61
CA LEU A 33 -12.12 13.63 -6.14
C LEU A 33 -11.68 13.67 -4.65
N PRO A 34 -11.98 12.61 -3.87
CA PRO A 34 -11.52 12.52 -2.49
C PRO A 34 -9.99 12.50 -2.41
N LEU A 35 -9.43 13.37 -1.56
CA LEU A 35 -8.00 13.38 -1.26
C LEU A 35 -7.67 12.20 -0.33
N ILE A 36 -6.69 11.38 -0.73
CA ILE A 36 -6.26 10.21 0.04
C ILE A 36 -4.80 10.34 0.47
N ARG A 37 -4.46 9.63 1.54
CA ARG A 37 -3.10 9.55 2.07
C ARG A 37 -2.79 8.12 2.50
N ARG A 38 -1.51 7.77 2.49
CA ARG A 38 -1.00 6.52 3.04
C ARG A 38 -1.09 6.55 4.56
N ASP A 39 -1.41 5.40 5.15
CA ASP A 39 -1.48 5.15 6.59
C ASP A 39 -0.78 3.81 6.87
N GLY A 40 0.39 3.86 7.50
CA GLY A 40 1.28 2.70 7.63
C GLY A 40 1.79 2.21 6.27
N GLU A 41 1.61 0.94 5.96
CA GLU A 41 1.98 0.37 4.65
C GLU A 41 0.89 0.54 3.56
N LYS A 42 -0.32 1.00 3.91
CA LYS A 42 -1.52 0.91 3.06
C LYS A 42 -2.41 2.17 3.23
N PHE A 43 -3.73 2.05 3.10
CA PHE A 43 -4.70 3.12 3.39
C PHE A 43 -5.48 2.83 4.69
N GLY A 44 -5.86 3.88 5.42
CA GLY A 44 -6.66 3.78 6.65
C GLY A 44 -8.17 3.60 6.41
N ASP A 45 -8.68 3.97 5.23
CA ASP A 45 -10.10 3.83 4.87
C ASP A 45 -10.35 2.52 4.09
N GLN A 46 -11.30 1.72 4.60
CA GLN A 46 -11.74 0.47 4.01
C GLN A 46 -12.42 0.66 2.65
N LYS A 47 -13.08 1.81 2.40
CA LYS A 47 -13.70 2.11 1.10
C LYS A 47 -12.67 2.16 -0.03
N ILE A 48 -11.49 2.72 0.26
CA ILE A 48 -10.36 2.76 -0.68
C ILE A 48 -9.90 1.34 -0.99
N HIS A 49 -9.88 0.45 0.00
CA HIS A 49 -9.53 -0.95 -0.25
C HIS A 49 -10.59 -1.62 -1.12
N SER A 50 -11.88 -1.37 -0.88
CA SER A 50 -12.95 -1.89 -1.74
C SER A 50 -12.79 -1.42 -3.19
N ALA A 51 -12.43 -0.16 -3.42
CA ALA A 51 -12.12 0.32 -4.77
C ALA A 51 -10.93 -0.41 -5.40
N CYS A 52 -9.81 -0.56 -4.68
CA CYS A 52 -8.65 -1.34 -5.14
C CYS A 52 -9.06 -2.80 -5.47
N ILE A 53 -9.93 -3.38 -4.64
CA ILE A 53 -10.47 -4.73 -4.83
C ILE A 53 -11.28 -4.81 -6.12
N HIS A 54 -12.18 -3.87 -6.38
CA HIS A 54 -12.99 -3.85 -7.60
C HIS A 54 -12.13 -3.73 -8.85
N LEU A 55 -11.17 -2.80 -8.86
CA LEU A 55 -10.22 -2.66 -9.96
C LEU A 55 -9.41 -3.94 -10.17
N PHE A 56 -8.99 -4.58 -9.09
CA PHE A 56 -8.31 -5.86 -9.17
C PHE A 56 -9.18 -6.97 -9.77
N TRP A 57 -10.47 -7.02 -9.41
CA TRP A 57 -11.41 -8.00 -9.93
C TRP A 57 -11.66 -7.84 -11.44
N GLU A 58 -11.77 -6.60 -11.91
CA GLU A 58 -12.06 -6.28 -13.32
C GLU A 58 -10.89 -6.58 -14.26
N ASN A 59 -9.65 -6.60 -13.75
CA ASN A 59 -8.45 -6.76 -14.56
C ASN A 59 -7.79 -8.14 -14.35
N LEU A 60 -8.53 -9.10 -13.77
CA LEU A 60 -8.00 -10.41 -13.39
C LEU A 60 -8.14 -11.46 -14.50
N ASP A 61 -7.64 -11.12 -15.68
CA ASP A 61 -7.84 -11.93 -16.90
C ASP A 61 -6.80 -13.04 -17.10
N HIS A 62 -5.80 -13.14 -16.21
CA HIS A 62 -4.69 -14.08 -16.38
C HIS A 62 -4.41 -14.96 -15.16
N PRO A 63 -3.82 -16.15 -15.39
CA PRO A 63 -3.56 -17.11 -14.34
C PRO A 63 -2.23 -16.84 -13.65
N TRP A 64 -2.19 -15.81 -12.82
CA TRP A 64 -1.00 -15.56 -12.01
C TRP A 64 -0.98 -16.52 -10.82
N ALA A 65 0.10 -17.30 -10.70
CA ALA A 65 0.28 -18.27 -9.61
C ALA A 65 0.74 -17.60 -8.31
N ARG A 66 1.39 -16.44 -8.41
CA ARG A 66 1.75 -15.55 -7.30
C ARG A 66 1.44 -14.10 -7.68
N PHE A 67 1.27 -13.25 -6.66
CA PHE A 67 1.15 -11.80 -6.88
C PHE A 67 2.38 -11.22 -7.61
N SER A 68 3.57 -11.77 -7.36
CA SER A 68 4.81 -11.40 -8.03
C SER A 68 4.83 -11.73 -9.53
N ASP A 69 3.93 -12.58 -10.00
CA ASP A 69 3.86 -12.98 -11.40
C ASP A 69 3.00 -12.01 -12.22
N ILE A 70 2.34 -11.03 -11.58
CA ILE A 70 1.55 -10.01 -12.24
C ILE A 70 2.51 -9.01 -12.92
N PRO A 71 2.42 -8.79 -14.25
CA PRO A 71 3.24 -7.81 -14.94
C PRO A 71 3.09 -6.42 -14.34
N ASN A 72 4.19 -5.67 -14.28
CA ASN A 72 4.17 -4.32 -13.73
C ASN A 72 3.25 -3.40 -14.55
N GLU A 73 3.16 -3.63 -15.86
CA GLU A 73 2.28 -2.93 -16.78
C GLU A 73 0.80 -3.08 -16.37
N ALA A 74 0.39 -4.29 -15.96
CA ALA A 74 -0.97 -4.54 -15.47
C ALA A 74 -1.23 -3.81 -14.14
N LEU A 75 -0.24 -3.77 -13.23
CA LEU A 75 -0.32 -3.00 -11.99
C LEU A 75 -0.45 -1.49 -12.27
N LEU A 76 0.30 -0.97 -13.22
CA LEU A 76 0.25 0.43 -13.64
C LEU A 76 -1.09 0.79 -14.28
N GLN A 77 -1.65 -0.08 -15.13
CA GLN A 77 -2.99 0.12 -15.70
C GLN A 77 -4.07 0.17 -14.63
N MET A 78 -4.03 -0.77 -13.66
CA MET A 78 -4.95 -0.76 -12.52
C MET A 78 -4.77 0.50 -11.66
N PHE A 79 -3.53 0.96 -11.46
CA PHE A 79 -3.24 2.17 -10.70
C PHE A 79 -3.68 3.45 -11.42
N SER A 80 -3.55 3.51 -12.74
CA SER A 80 -4.08 4.61 -13.55
C SER A 80 -5.60 4.73 -13.39
N ARG A 81 -6.33 3.60 -13.41
CA ARG A 81 -7.77 3.58 -13.11
C ARG A 81 -8.06 3.99 -11.67
N PHE A 82 -7.24 3.59 -10.71
CA PHE A 82 -7.37 4.03 -9.32
C PHE A 82 -7.25 5.56 -9.18
N GLY A 83 -6.37 6.17 -9.97
CA GLY A 83 -6.19 7.63 -10.05
C GLY A 83 -7.37 8.40 -10.65
N THR A 84 -8.37 7.74 -11.24
CA THR A 84 -9.63 8.39 -11.65
C THR A 84 -10.66 8.46 -10.53
N MET A 85 -10.46 7.69 -9.44
CA MET A 85 -11.38 7.59 -8.31
C MET A 85 -10.95 8.45 -7.12
N TYR A 86 -9.64 8.70 -6.99
CA TYR A 86 -9.03 9.40 -5.86
C TYR A 86 -7.94 10.33 -6.35
N ARG A 87 -7.60 11.33 -5.53
CA ARG A 87 -6.45 12.20 -5.75
C ARG A 87 -5.47 12.15 -4.60
N TRP A 88 -4.21 12.42 -4.89
CA TRP A 88 -3.11 12.54 -3.93
C TRP A 88 -2.11 13.58 -4.43
N HIS A 89 -1.24 14.06 -3.55
CA HIS A 89 -0.17 14.99 -3.92
C HIS A 89 0.87 14.29 -4.80
N SER A 90 1.43 14.99 -5.79
CA SER A 90 2.42 14.42 -6.72
C SER A 90 3.61 13.79 -5.99
N GLN A 91 4.05 14.41 -4.90
CA GLN A 91 5.15 13.96 -4.04
C GLN A 91 4.85 12.62 -3.35
N GLU A 92 3.57 12.28 -3.17
CA GLU A 92 3.12 11.03 -2.54
C GLU A 92 2.91 9.89 -3.55
N ASN A 93 3.14 10.11 -4.85
CA ASN A 93 2.75 9.15 -5.89
C ASN A 93 3.36 7.75 -5.68
N GLU A 94 4.65 7.67 -5.35
CA GLU A 94 5.32 6.40 -5.08
C GLU A 94 4.77 5.73 -3.81
N ASN A 95 4.57 6.52 -2.74
CA ASN A 95 4.00 6.04 -1.49
C ASN A 95 2.59 5.47 -1.69
N ILE A 96 1.76 6.13 -2.49
CA ILE A 96 0.39 5.72 -2.79
C ILE A 96 0.39 4.49 -3.70
N PHE A 97 1.30 4.41 -4.67
CA PHE A 97 1.46 3.22 -5.51
C PHE A 97 1.89 2.00 -4.69
N ASP A 98 2.81 2.18 -3.75
CA ASP A 98 3.22 1.13 -2.81
C ASP A 98 2.07 0.68 -1.91
N ALA A 99 1.32 1.64 -1.36
CA ALA A 99 0.12 1.35 -0.58
C ALA A 99 -0.93 0.58 -1.38
N PHE A 100 -1.13 0.95 -2.64
CA PHE A 100 -2.00 0.27 -3.59
C PHE A 100 -1.56 -1.18 -3.84
N LYS A 101 -0.29 -1.40 -4.21
CA LYS A 101 0.28 -2.75 -4.38
C LYS A 101 0.13 -3.60 -3.13
N CYS A 102 0.36 -3.02 -1.96
CA CYS A 102 0.20 -3.68 -0.67
C CYS A 102 -1.25 -4.13 -0.42
N VAL A 103 -2.24 -3.31 -0.77
CA VAL A 103 -3.67 -3.71 -0.72
C VAL A 103 -3.95 -4.84 -1.71
N LEU A 104 -3.49 -4.73 -2.96
CA LEU A 104 -3.72 -5.78 -3.97
C LEU A 104 -3.13 -7.13 -3.56
N LYS A 105 -1.92 -7.13 -3.00
CA LYS A 105 -1.24 -8.34 -2.50
C LYS A 105 -2.06 -9.06 -1.43
N ASP A 106 -2.66 -8.33 -0.49
CA ASP A 106 -3.55 -8.91 0.53
C ASP A 106 -4.80 -9.53 -0.09
N ARG A 107 -5.37 -8.88 -1.11
CA ARG A 107 -6.62 -9.31 -1.75
C ARG A 107 -6.42 -10.48 -2.70
N TYR A 108 -5.28 -10.55 -3.36
CA TYR A 108 -4.84 -11.73 -4.08
C TYR A 108 -4.85 -12.97 -3.17
N ARG A 109 -4.34 -12.85 -1.93
CA ARG A 109 -4.40 -13.94 -0.93
C ARG A 109 -5.85 -14.34 -0.61
N ASP A 110 -6.76 -13.38 -0.49
CA ASP A 110 -8.18 -13.63 -0.19
C ASP A 110 -8.90 -14.32 -1.37
N ARG A 111 -8.65 -13.90 -2.62
CA ARG A 111 -9.12 -14.60 -3.83
C ARG A 111 -8.66 -16.05 -3.83
N MET A 112 -7.40 -16.27 -3.48
CA MET A 112 -6.84 -17.60 -3.43
C MET A 112 -7.42 -18.46 -2.32
N LYS A 113 -7.84 -17.85 -1.21
CA LYS A 113 -8.67 -18.54 -0.21
C LYS A 113 -10.01 -18.96 -0.80
N GLY A 114 -10.66 -18.10 -1.59
CA GLY A 114 -11.91 -18.41 -2.28
C GLY A 114 -11.79 -19.55 -3.29
N ILE A 115 -10.72 -19.58 -4.09
CA ILE A 115 -10.43 -20.66 -5.04
C ILE A 115 -10.24 -21.99 -4.30
N ARG A 116 -9.50 -22.01 -3.19
CA ARG A 116 -9.34 -23.23 -2.38
C ARG A 116 -10.65 -23.70 -1.75
N LYS A 117 -11.55 -22.79 -1.36
CA LYS A 117 -12.89 -23.15 -0.89
C LYS A 117 -13.70 -23.85 -1.96
N GLN A 118 -13.76 -23.27 -3.16
CA GLN A 118 -14.45 -23.87 -4.30
C GLN A 118 -13.94 -25.28 -4.60
N SER A 119 -12.61 -25.44 -4.62
CA SER A 119 -11.98 -26.75 -4.78
C SER A 119 -12.42 -27.74 -3.70
N ALA A 120 -12.38 -27.33 -2.42
CA ALA A 120 -12.82 -28.17 -1.31
C ALA A 120 -14.32 -28.50 -1.35
N ASP A 121 -15.15 -27.58 -1.85
CA ASP A 121 -16.58 -27.80 -2.04
C ASP A 121 -16.84 -28.82 -3.17
N MET A 122 -16.09 -28.75 -4.28
CA MET A 122 -16.12 -29.77 -5.34
C MET A 122 -15.72 -31.16 -4.78
N ALA A 123 -14.64 -31.23 -4.01
CA ALA A 123 -14.21 -32.48 -3.37
C ALA A 123 -15.25 -33.03 -2.39
N ARG A 124 -15.96 -32.15 -1.66
CA ARG A 124 -17.03 -32.54 -0.75
C ARG A 124 -18.24 -33.10 -1.52
N ASN A 125 -18.58 -32.49 -2.65
CA ASN A 125 -19.65 -32.97 -3.53
C ASN A 125 -19.35 -34.38 -4.07
N ASP A 126 -18.07 -34.70 -4.28
CA ASP A 126 -17.59 -36.04 -4.65
C ASP A 126 -17.39 -36.99 -3.44
N GLY A 127 -17.89 -36.62 -2.26
CA GLY A 127 -17.90 -37.49 -1.07
C GLY A 127 -16.63 -37.45 -0.21
N LYS A 128 -15.68 -36.53 -0.44
CA LYS A 128 -14.51 -36.39 0.45
C LYS A 128 -14.94 -35.81 1.81
N PRO A 129 -14.42 -36.33 2.94
CA PRO A 129 -14.78 -35.88 4.29
C PRO A 129 -14.06 -34.58 4.66
N LEU A 130 -14.38 -33.48 3.95
CA LEU A 130 -13.81 -32.15 4.21
C LEU A 130 -14.78 -31.27 5.00
N PRO A 131 -14.32 -30.59 6.07
CA PRO A 131 -15.17 -29.68 6.84
C PRO A 131 -15.83 -28.59 5.97
N PRO A 132 -17.00 -28.07 6.38
CA PRO A 132 -17.61 -26.91 5.75
C PRO A 132 -16.65 -25.72 5.71
N LYS A 133 -16.63 -24.97 4.59
CA LYS A 133 -15.79 -23.77 4.39
C LYS A 133 -14.27 -24.03 4.48
N PHE A 134 -13.82 -25.28 4.38
CA PHE A 134 -12.41 -25.65 4.36
C PHE A 134 -11.66 -24.92 3.23
N CYS A 135 -10.48 -24.39 3.52
CA CYS A 135 -9.76 -23.52 2.57
C CYS A 135 -8.23 -23.69 2.61
N SER A 136 -7.78 -24.79 3.19
CA SER A 136 -6.38 -25.22 3.27
C SER A 136 -6.09 -26.28 2.21
N TYR A 137 -4.81 -26.65 2.08
CA TYR A 137 -4.45 -27.82 1.27
C TYR A 137 -5.11 -29.08 1.82
N TYR A 138 -5.52 -29.97 0.94
CA TYR A 138 -5.92 -31.34 1.24
C TYR A 138 -5.37 -32.28 0.17
N ASP A 139 -5.28 -33.56 0.51
CA ASP A 139 -4.76 -34.54 -0.43
C ASP A 139 -5.71 -34.74 -1.61
N GLY A 140 -5.16 -34.82 -2.83
CA GLY A 140 -5.95 -34.86 -4.05
C GLY A 140 -6.57 -33.52 -4.50
N MET A 141 -6.28 -32.37 -3.85
CA MET A 141 -6.81 -31.06 -4.24
C MET A 141 -6.58 -30.70 -5.73
N HIS A 142 -5.49 -31.21 -6.32
CA HIS A 142 -5.18 -31.00 -7.75
C HIS A 142 -6.25 -31.56 -8.70
N ASN A 143 -7.03 -32.57 -8.27
CA ASN A 143 -8.12 -33.16 -9.05
C ASN A 143 -9.39 -32.30 -9.06
N TYR A 144 -9.49 -31.31 -8.16
CA TYR A 144 -10.68 -30.48 -7.97
C TYR A 144 -10.37 -29.02 -8.38
N ARG A 145 -10.03 -28.81 -9.65
CA ARG A 145 -9.67 -27.50 -10.20
C ARG A 145 -10.93 -26.64 -10.45
N PRO A 146 -11.05 -25.45 -9.84
CA PRO A 146 -12.10 -24.52 -10.25
C PRO A 146 -11.87 -24.05 -11.69
N GLU A 147 -12.94 -24.02 -12.50
CA GLU A 147 -12.90 -23.75 -13.95
C GLU A 147 -12.08 -22.50 -14.32
N ARG A 148 -12.27 -21.41 -13.57
CA ARG A 148 -11.59 -20.11 -13.73
C ARG A 148 -10.07 -20.13 -13.50
N VAL A 149 -9.48 -21.25 -13.07
CA VAL A 149 -8.04 -21.38 -12.80
C VAL A 149 -7.44 -22.30 -13.85
N PRO A 150 -6.59 -21.82 -14.77
CA PRO A 150 -5.92 -22.65 -15.76
C PRO A 150 -5.15 -23.84 -15.19
N GLU A 151 -5.22 -24.96 -15.91
CA GLU A 151 -4.65 -26.27 -15.53
C GLU A 151 -3.14 -26.19 -15.24
N THR A 152 -2.41 -25.48 -16.10
CA THR A 152 -0.95 -25.29 -16.01
C THR A 152 -0.53 -24.65 -14.69
N VAL A 153 -1.39 -23.80 -14.13
CA VAL A 153 -1.15 -23.17 -12.84
C VAL A 153 -1.53 -24.12 -11.71
N TRP A 154 -2.71 -24.74 -11.77
CA TRP A 154 -3.27 -25.55 -10.69
C TRP A 154 -2.43 -26.78 -10.32
N GLN A 155 -1.83 -27.48 -11.29
CA GLN A 155 -1.17 -28.77 -11.00
C GLN A 155 0.21 -28.65 -10.31
N GLN A 156 1.15 -27.84 -10.84
CA GLN A 156 2.55 -27.89 -10.38
C GLN A 156 2.90 -26.85 -9.31
N LYS A 157 2.56 -25.57 -9.54
CA LYS A 157 3.00 -24.47 -8.66
C LYS A 157 2.20 -24.44 -7.35
N TRP A 158 0.92 -24.80 -7.40
CA TRP A 158 0.02 -24.70 -6.26
C TRP A 158 0.29 -25.75 -5.20
N GLN A 159 0.53 -27.00 -5.58
CA GLN A 159 0.81 -28.07 -4.62
C GLN A 159 2.05 -27.75 -3.77
N LYS A 160 3.16 -27.35 -4.41
CA LYS A 160 4.41 -26.98 -3.73
C LYS A 160 4.22 -25.76 -2.83
N ASN A 161 3.61 -24.68 -3.35
CA ASN A 161 3.41 -23.45 -2.57
C ASN A 161 2.44 -23.66 -1.40
N SER A 162 1.41 -24.50 -1.56
CA SER A 162 0.43 -24.77 -0.53
C SER A 162 1.02 -25.59 0.62
N LYS A 163 1.83 -26.62 0.32
CA LYS A 163 2.59 -27.38 1.33
C LYS A 163 3.53 -26.47 2.13
N ILE A 164 4.31 -25.62 1.44
CA ILE A 164 5.21 -24.64 2.09
C ILE A 164 4.41 -23.66 2.96
N ALA A 165 3.29 -23.13 2.45
CA ALA A 165 2.46 -22.19 3.19
C ALA A 165 1.81 -22.84 4.44
N GLN A 166 1.40 -24.10 4.35
CA GLN A 166 0.88 -24.86 5.49
C GLN A 166 1.96 -25.09 6.55
N GLN A 167 3.15 -25.54 6.14
CA GLN A 167 4.30 -25.69 7.04
C GLN A 167 4.64 -24.37 7.75
N ASN A 168 4.66 -23.26 7.00
CA ASN A 168 4.92 -21.93 7.57
C ASN A 168 3.84 -21.46 8.56
N ARG A 169 2.56 -21.83 8.37
CA ARG A 169 1.47 -21.48 9.29
C ARG A 169 1.44 -22.37 10.54
N ASN A 170 1.77 -23.65 10.37
CA ASN A 170 1.81 -24.63 11.45
C ASN A 170 3.13 -24.59 12.23
N THR A 171 4.10 -23.76 11.79
CA THR A 171 5.30 -23.51 12.59
C THR A 171 4.89 -22.76 13.84
N ALA A 172 4.87 -23.49 14.96
CA ALA A 172 4.71 -22.92 16.28
C ALA A 172 5.79 -21.87 16.57
N ASP A 173 5.43 -20.88 17.39
CA ASP A 173 6.44 -20.05 18.05
C ASP A 173 7.25 -20.87 19.07
N SER A 174 8.19 -20.20 19.76
CA SER A 174 9.01 -20.83 20.81
C SER A 174 8.19 -21.43 21.96
N SER A 175 6.88 -21.13 22.05
CA SER A 175 5.96 -21.62 23.06
C SER A 175 5.01 -22.71 22.57
N GLY A 176 5.14 -23.18 21.32
CA GLY A 176 4.23 -24.19 20.78
C GLY A 176 2.93 -23.61 20.19
N SER A 177 2.70 -22.29 20.28
CA SER A 177 1.47 -21.64 19.82
C SER A 177 1.56 -21.15 18.37
N THR A 178 0.45 -21.24 17.64
CA THR A 178 0.31 -20.74 16.25
C THR A 178 -0.52 -19.45 16.15
N ALA A 179 -1.28 -19.10 17.20
CA ALA A 179 -2.07 -17.87 17.23
C ALA A 179 -1.18 -16.67 17.57
N ARG A 180 -1.05 -15.71 16.65
CA ARG A 180 -0.19 -14.54 16.82
C ARG A 180 -0.89 -13.32 17.40
N HIS A 181 -2.21 -13.22 17.25
CA HIS A 181 -3.06 -12.16 17.80
C HIS A 181 -4.54 -12.58 17.71
N THR A 182 -5.40 -11.93 18.50
CA THR A 182 -6.85 -12.14 18.56
C THR A 182 -7.65 -10.98 17.94
N ALA A 183 -6.97 -10.03 17.28
CA ALA A 183 -7.56 -8.86 16.61
C ALA A 183 -8.46 -9.16 15.39
N GLY A 184 -8.50 -10.42 14.92
CA GLY A 184 -9.22 -10.81 13.72
C GLY A 184 -8.62 -10.22 12.43
N SER A 185 -9.47 -9.93 11.45
CA SER A 185 -9.07 -9.30 10.17
C SER A 185 -9.02 -7.76 10.23
N ILE A 186 -9.30 -7.18 11.40
CA ILE A 186 -9.28 -5.73 11.63
C ILE A 186 -7.84 -5.33 11.96
N ARG A 187 -7.38 -4.22 11.37
CA ARG A 187 -6.03 -3.71 11.61
C ARG A 187 -5.89 -3.03 12.97
N PHE A 188 -4.67 -2.94 13.47
CA PHE A 188 -4.41 -2.40 14.81
C PHE A 188 -4.69 -0.89 14.89
N ASP A 189 -4.39 -0.12 13.84
CA ASP A 189 -4.75 1.30 13.73
C ASP A 189 -6.27 1.53 13.82
N GLN A 190 -7.05 0.63 13.22
CA GLN A 190 -8.51 0.67 13.32
C GLN A 190 -9.00 0.27 14.71
N HIS A 191 -8.35 -0.69 15.38
CA HIS A 191 -8.64 -1.00 16.78
C HIS A 191 -8.35 0.20 17.68
N ARG A 192 -7.23 0.90 17.48
CA ARG A 192 -6.91 2.14 18.21
C ARG A 192 -8.00 3.20 18.05
N ARG A 193 -8.40 3.50 16.81
CA ARG A 193 -9.50 4.45 16.53
C ARG A 193 -10.84 4.05 17.13
N LYS A 194 -11.14 2.74 17.20
CA LYS A 194 -12.35 2.23 17.84
C LYS A 194 -12.29 2.38 19.36
N LEU A 195 -11.14 2.09 19.95
CA LEU A 195 -10.92 2.25 21.40
C LEU A 195 -11.00 3.71 21.83
N GLU A 196 -10.42 4.63 21.05
CA GLU A 196 -10.51 6.07 21.32
C GLU A 196 -11.97 6.55 21.41
N LYS A 197 -12.82 6.09 20.48
CA LYS A 197 -14.26 6.37 20.50
C LYS A 197 -14.97 5.72 21.69
N LEU A 198 -14.59 4.50 22.06
CA LEU A 198 -15.19 3.75 23.17
C LEU A 198 -14.84 4.38 24.52
N MET A 199 -13.59 4.81 24.68
CA MET A 199 -13.05 5.30 25.95
C MET A 199 -13.25 6.82 26.14
N GLY A 200 -13.58 7.55 25.07
CA GLY A 200 -13.70 9.02 25.10
C GLY A 200 -12.36 9.74 25.31
N LYS A 201 -11.25 9.02 25.26
CA LYS A 201 -9.88 9.51 25.42
C LYS A 201 -8.91 8.70 24.56
N PRO A 202 -7.73 9.24 24.21
CA PRO A 202 -6.72 8.48 23.48
C PRO A 202 -6.34 7.20 24.23
N PRO A 203 -6.40 6.01 23.59
CA PRO A 203 -5.99 4.76 24.21
C PRO A 203 -4.47 4.69 24.32
N THR A 204 -3.98 4.01 25.35
CA THR A 204 -2.56 3.69 25.51
C THR A 204 -2.16 2.53 24.60
N GLN A 205 -0.86 2.34 24.40
CA GLN A 205 -0.33 1.15 23.73
C GLN A 205 -0.73 -0.13 24.48
N TYR A 206 -0.83 -0.08 25.81
CA TYR A 206 -1.32 -1.20 26.61
C TYR A 206 -2.78 -1.55 26.27
N ASP A 207 -3.68 -0.55 26.19
CA ASP A 207 -5.09 -0.76 25.83
C ASP A 207 -5.24 -1.44 24.46
N VAL A 208 -4.50 -0.93 23.47
CA VAL A 208 -4.48 -1.47 22.11
C VAL A 208 -3.94 -2.89 22.11
N PHE A 209 -2.90 -3.17 22.89
CA PHE A 209 -2.29 -4.49 22.95
C PHE A 209 -3.20 -5.53 23.60
N VAL A 210 -3.88 -5.19 24.71
CA VAL A 210 -4.89 -6.08 25.33
C VAL A 210 -6.03 -6.37 24.36
N GLN A 211 -6.55 -5.36 23.67
CA GLN A 211 -7.62 -5.54 22.68
C GLN A 211 -7.22 -6.46 21.53
N THR A 212 -5.94 -6.48 21.17
CA THR A 212 -5.44 -7.20 20.00
C THR A 212 -4.83 -8.56 20.31
N HIS A 213 -4.34 -8.79 21.54
CA HIS A 213 -3.62 -10.01 21.94
C HIS A 213 -4.16 -10.69 23.21
N GLY A 214 -5.07 -10.06 23.96
CA GLY A 214 -5.75 -10.70 25.09
C GLY A 214 -6.66 -11.85 24.65
N THR A 215 -6.99 -12.75 25.57
CA THR A 215 -8.06 -13.75 25.38
C THR A 215 -9.44 -13.06 25.32
N ALA A 216 -10.48 -13.76 24.88
CA ALA A 216 -11.82 -13.18 24.81
C ALA A 216 -12.31 -12.75 26.20
N GLU A 217 -12.03 -13.59 27.20
CA GLU A 217 -12.34 -13.38 28.60
C GLU A 217 -11.57 -12.20 29.19
N SER A 218 -10.26 -12.12 28.95
CA SER A 218 -9.44 -11.04 29.49
C SER A 218 -9.74 -9.68 28.87
N LYS A 219 -10.08 -9.61 27.57
CA LYS A 219 -10.55 -8.36 26.95
C LYS A 219 -11.83 -7.87 27.62
N LYS A 220 -12.80 -8.76 27.81
CA LYS A 220 -14.06 -8.42 28.46
C LYS A 220 -13.82 -7.85 29.86
N LYS A 221 -13.05 -8.56 30.69
CA LYS A 221 -12.67 -8.11 32.04
C LYS A 221 -11.97 -6.75 32.04
N TYR A 222 -11.01 -6.56 31.14
CA TYR A 222 -10.24 -5.32 31.03
C TYR A 222 -11.12 -4.11 30.75
N PHE A 223 -12.00 -4.21 29.75
CA PHE A 223 -12.88 -3.11 29.38
C PHE A 223 -14.11 -2.95 30.29
N GLU A 224 -14.36 -3.89 31.19
CA GLU A 224 -15.29 -3.76 32.33
C GLU A 224 -14.63 -3.10 33.56
N GLY A 225 -13.34 -2.77 33.49
CA GLY A 225 -12.59 -2.06 34.53
C GLY A 225 -11.69 -2.95 35.41
N ASN A 226 -11.61 -4.26 35.13
CA ASN A 226 -10.69 -5.16 35.83
C ASN A 226 -9.38 -5.33 35.04
N HIS A 227 -8.33 -4.68 35.51
CA HIS A 227 -7.03 -4.63 34.85
C HIS A 227 -6.04 -5.71 35.36
N GLU A 228 -6.47 -6.61 36.24
CA GLU A 228 -5.63 -7.65 36.83
C GLU A 228 -5.71 -8.98 36.06
N ASN A 229 -4.65 -9.79 36.13
CA ASN A 229 -4.61 -11.16 35.62
C ASN A 229 -5.04 -11.28 34.14
N ILE A 230 -4.56 -10.35 33.30
CA ILE A 230 -4.80 -10.37 31.86
C ILE A 230 -4.04 -11.55 31.23
N GLU A 231 -4.80 -12.46 30.64
CA GLU A 231 -4.28 -13.60 29.89
C GLU A 231 -4.14 -13.24 28.42
N TYR A 232 -3.03 -13.67 27.82
CA TYR A 232 -2.69 -13.40 26.43
C TYR A 232 -2.74 -14.67 25.58
N CYS A 233 -3.00 -14.50 24.28
CA CYS A 233 -3.17 -15.61 23.35
C CYS A 233 -1.89 -16.43 23.08
N SER A 234 -0.73 -15.94 23.53
CA SER A 234 0.54 -16.66 23.45
C SER A 234 1.51 -16.13 24.51
N GLN A 235 2.46 -16.98 24.89
CA GLN A 235 3.58 -16.58 25.76
C GLN A 235 4.40 -15.45 25.12
N THR A 236 4.58 -15.51 23.79
CA THR A 236 5.21 -14.43 23.01
C THR A 236 4.51 -13.09 23.21
N ALA A 237 3.17 -13.05 23.22
CA ALA A 237 2.43 -11.81 23.44
C ALA A 237 2.64 -11.26 24.85
N LYS A 238 2.59 -12.13 25.86
CA LYS A 238 2.86 -11.78 27.26
C LYS A 238 4.25 -11.17 27.44
N GLU A 239 5.29 -11.88 26.99
CA GLU A 239 6.69 -11.43 27.10
C GLU A 239 6.95 -10.13 26.34
N SER A 240 6.29 -9.91 25.21
CA SER A 240 6.45 -8.68 24.41
C SER A 240 5.94 -7.46 25.17
N LEU A 241 4.83 -7.60 25.90
CA LEU A 241 4.27 -6.52 26.71
C LEU A 241 5.06 -6.32 28.01
N GLU A 242 5.43 -7.40 28.69
CA GLU A 242 6.25 -7.35 29.90
C GLU A 242 7.60 -6.66 29.62
N GLY A 243 8.24 -6.98 28.50
CA GLY A 243 9.47 -6.33 28.06
C GLY A 243 9.30 -4.84 27.78
N TYR A 244 8.17 -4.44 27.19
CA TYR A 244 7.85 -3.03 26.97
C TYR A 244 7.63 -2.29 28.30
N LEU A 245 6.81 -2.84 29.20
CA LEU A 245 6.54 -2.25 30.50
C LEU A 245 7.81 -2.10 31.33
N HIS A 246 8.68 -3.13 31.34
CA HIS A 246 9.98 -3.05 31.99
C HIS A 246 10.88 -1.96 31.37
N GLY A 247 10.86 -1.83 30.04
CA GLY A 247 11.57 -0.75 29.35
C GLY A 247 11.06 0.64 29.73
N LEU A 248 9.74 0.81 29.92
CA LEU A 248 9.16 2.07 30.38
C LEU A 248 9.60 2.40 31.81
N VAL A 249 9.63 1.40 32.70
CA VAL A 249 10.16 1.57 34.07
C VAL A 249 11.62 2.00 34.04
N ASN A 250 12.44 1.37 33.20
CA ASN A 250 13.85 1.73 33.06
C ASN A 250 14.05 3.17 32.54
N LYS A 251 13.19 3.64 31.62
CA LYS A 251 13.32 4.96 30.98
C LYS A 251 12.75 6.09 31.84
N PHE A 252 11.59 5.88 32.46
CA PHE A 252 10.83 6.93 33.15
C PHE A 252 10.74 6.74 34.67
N GLY A 253 11.27 5.64 35.20
CA GLY A 253 11.26 5.31 36.62
C GLY A 253 10.02 4.53 37.07
N GLU A 254 9.97 4.25 38.37
CA GLU A 254 8.91 3.43 38.97
C GLU A 254 7.58 4.17 39.14
N ASP A 255 7.56 5.50 39.16
CA ASP A 255 6.31 6.26 39.31
C ASP A 255 5.42 6.13 38.05
N PRO A 256 4.24 5.49 38.14
CA PRO A 256 3.34 5.33 36.99
C PRO A 256 2.88 6.65 36.38
N SER A 257 2.85 7.75 37.15
CA SER A 257 2.39 9.07 36.70
C SER A 257 3.31 9.69 35.64
N ASN A 258 4.59 9.31 35.65
CA ASN A 258 5.60 9.79 34.71
C ASN A 258 5.74 8.88 33.48
N ARG A 259 5.10 7.70 33.48
CA ARG A 259 5.20 6.73 32.39
C ARG A 259 4.34 7.18 31.22
N LYS A 260 4.98 7.42 30.08
CA LYS A 260 4.31 7.72 28.81
C LYS A 260 4.60 6.61 27.82
N ASP A 261 3.67 6.40 26.89
CA ASP A 261 3.93 5.51 25.77
C ASP A 261 5.11 6.03 24.95
N ASP A 262 5.96 5.11 24.51
CA ASP A 262 7.23 5.45 23.88
C ASP A 262 7.57 4.46 22.77
N VAL A 263 7.78 5.01 21.57
CA VAL A 263 8.04 4.21 20.36
C VAL A 263 9.37 3.49 20.48
N ASP A 264 10.43 4.17 20.93
CA ASP A 264 11.78 3.61 21.02
C ASP A 264 11.82 2.44 22.00
N VAL A 265 11.12 2.57 23.14
CA VAL A 265 11.00 1.49 24.12
C VAL A 265 10.24 0.29 23.53
N TRP A 266 9.18 0.53 22.74
CA TRP A 266 8.49 -0.56 22.04
C TRP A 266 9.43 -1.24 21.05
N GLU A 267 10.08 -0.49 20.17
CA GLU A 267 11.02 -1.05 19.18
C GLU A 267 12.15 -1.85 19.84
N GLU A 268 12.80 -1.28 20.85
CA GLU A 268 13.91 -1.91 21.56
C GLU A 268 13.48 -3.20 22.28
N SER A 269 12.35 -3.16 22.99
CA SER A 269 11.82 -4.37 23.64
C SER A 269 11.54 -5.48 22.62
N GLN A 270 11.02 -5.13 21.43
CA GLN A 270 10.77 -6.11 20.38
C GLN A 270 12.06 -6.63 19.72
N LEU A 271 13.11 -5.79 19.61
CA LEU A 271 14.44 -6.19 19.14
C LEU A 271 15.13 -7.16 20.09
N ARG A 272 14.89 -7.05 21.41
CA ARG A 272 15.49 -7.92 22.43
C ARG A 272 14.79 -9.28 22.60
N ARG A 273 13.63 -9.49 21.97
CA ARG A 273 12.89 -10.76 22.06
C ARG A 273 13.66 -11.94 21.50
N LYS A 274 13.50 -13.09 22.15
CA LYS A 274 14.00 -14.39 21.68
C LYS A 274 13.03 -15.00 20.65
N GLY A 275 13.55 -15.78 19.71
CA GLY A 275 12.74 -16.48 18.69
C GLY A 275 12.83 -15.88 17.27
N LYS A 276 11.98 -16.38 16.35
CA LYS A 276 11.99 -15.96 14.93
C LYS A 276 11.56 -14.50 14.79
N LYS A 277 12.52 -13.65 14.41
CA LYS A 277 12.31 -12.27 13.99
C LYS A 277 12.14 -12.24 12.46
N LYS A 278 10.89 -12.18 11.97
CA LYS A 278 10.64 -12.08 10.53
C LYS A 278 9.50 -11.12 10.25
N GLY A 279 9.78 -10.05 9.50
CA GLY A 279 8.80 -9.05 9.09
C GLY A 279 8.69 -7.88 10.07
N ALA A 280 7.53 -7.21 10.04
CA ALA A 280 7.24 -6.02 10.83
C ALA A 280 7.33 -6.25 12.35
N ILE A 281 7.47 -5.14 13.09
CA ILE A 281 7.56 -5.11 14.54
C ILE A 281 6.33 -5.81 15.14
N TYR A 282 6.58 -6.70 16.11
CA TYR A 282 5.53 -7.49 16.73
C TYR A 282 4.51 -6.58 17.43
N GLY A 283 3.23 -6.93 17.31
CA GLY A 283 2.14 -6.10 17.81
C GLY A 283 1.82 -4.86 16.97
N ILE A 284 2.59 -4.53 15.92
CA ILE A 284 2.35 -3.38 15.03
C ILE A 284 1.80 -3.80 13.66
N GLY A 285 2.30 -4.91 13.12
CA GLY A 285 1.90 -5.40 11.81
C GLY A 285 2.19 -4.39 10.70
N ALA A 286 1.23 -4.14 9.81
CA ALA A 286 1.36 -3.18 8.71
C ALA A 286 0.96 -1.73 9.08
N SER A 287 0.69 -1.48 10.37
CA SER A 287 0.25 -0.17 10.87
C SER A 287 1.45 0.77 11.02
N ASN A 288 1.22 2.08 11.02
CA ASN A 288 2.27 3.03 11.40
C ASN A 288 2.55 2.92 12.92
N ILE A 289 3.82 2.78 13.30
CA ILE A 289 4.20 2.59 14.71
C ILE A 289 3.93 3.82 15.57
N HIS A 290 4.22 5.02 15.09
CA HIS A 290 3.95 6.27 15.83
C HIS A 290 2.44 6.44 16.05
N PHE A 291 1.63 6.17 15.02
CA PHE A 291 0.19 6.20 15.19
C PHE A 291 -0.28 5.14 16.17
N LEU A 292 0.27 3.93 16.11
CA LEU A 292 -0.23 2.85 16.96
C LEU A 292 0.17 3.02 18.42
N VAL A 293 1.40 3.46 18.70
CA VAL A 293 1.94 3.62 20.07
C VAL A 293 1.51 4.95 20.66
N LEU A 294 1.65 6.06 19.92
CA LEU A 294 1.43 7.42 20.44
C LEU A 294 0.09 8.03 20.00
N GLY A 295 -0.55 7.50 18.95
CA GLY A 295 -1.71 8.12 18.33
C GLY A 295 -1.38 9.24 17.36
N THR A 296 -0.10 9.49 17.07
CA THR A 296 0.34 10.54 16.15
C THR A 296 0.32 10.04 14.70
N PRO A 297 -0.47 10.66 13.80
CA PRO A 297 -0.46 10.28 12.38
C PRO A 297 0.92 10.53 11.76
N SER A 298 1.30 9.67 10.82
CA SER A 298 2.61 9.72 10.12
C SER A 298 2.89 11.00 9.33
N SER A 299 1.94 11.94 9.25
CA SER A 299 2.11 13.22 8.54
C SER A 299 2.80 14.30 9.36
N GLN A 300 3.18 14.04 10.62
CA GLN A 300 4.15 14.88 11.33
C GLN A 300 5.57 14.37 11.08
N SER A 301 5.98 14.33 9.80
CA SER A 301 7.39 14.63 9.55
C SER A 301 7.56 16.09 9.92
N THR A 302 8.56 16.41 10.72
CA THR A 302 9.03 17.77 11.02
C THR A 302 9.47 18.46 9.72
N GLN A 303 8.52 18.81 8.85
CA GLN A 303 8.70 19.90 7.91
C GLN A 303 8.24 21.14 8.65
N SER A 304 9.20 21.89 9.17
CA SER A 304 8.94 23.26 9.59
C SER A 304 8.32 23.99 8.40
N ASP A 305 7.27 24.78 8.64
CA ASP A 305 6.62 25.62 7.61
C ASP A 305 7.63 26.47 6.81
N SER A 306 8.80 26.73 7.40
CA SER A 306 9.97 27.36 6.79
C SER A 306 10.48 26.64 5.53
N THR A 307 10.54 25.30 5.53
CA THR A 307 11.09 24.55 4.39
C THR A 307 10.15 24.52 3.19
N GLN A 308 8.84 24.52 3.42
CA GLN A 308 7.86 24.58 2.32
C GLN A 308 7.82 25.99 1.68
N GLN A 309 7.88 27.06 2.48
CA GLN A 309 7.99 28.42 1.95
C GLN A 309 9.27 28.64 1.12
N GLU A 310 10.38 28.04 1.54
CA GLU A 310 11.65 28.15 0.82
C GLU A 310 11.62 27.39 -0.51
N VAL A 311 11.02 26.20 -0.53
CA VAL A 311 10.79 25.44 -1.78
C VAL A 311 9.85 26.19 -2.72
N ASP A 312 8.77 26.78 -2.21
CA ASP A 312 7.83 27.57 -3.03
C ASP A 312 8.50 28.83 -3.59
N ARG A 313 9.35 29.49 -2.80
CA ARG A 313 10.17 30.63 -3.23
C ARG A 313 11.16 30.25 -4.32
N LEU A 314 11.85 29.11 -4.17
CA LEU A 314 12.79 28.61 -5.18
C LEU A 314 12.07 28.23 -6.47
N ARG A 315 10.87 27.63 -6.40
CA ARG A 315 10.05 27.34 -7.59
C ARG A 315 9.63 28.61 -8.32
N ALA A 316 9.21 29.65 -7.59
CA ALA A 316 8.88 30.94 -8.18
C ALA A 316 10.12 31.57 -8.87
N GLN A 317 11.30 31.46 -8.27
CA GLN A 317 12.53 32.00 -8.83
C GLN A 317 12.98 31.28 -10.10
N VAL A 318 12.86 29.95 -10.15
CA VAL A 318 13.14 29.15 -11.35
C VAL A 318 12.19 29.52 -12.49
N SER A 319 10.90 29.71 -12.21
CA SER A 319 9.91 30.11 -13.23
C SER A 319 10.22 31.49 -13.85
N VAL A 320 10.69 32.44 -13.05
CA VAL A 320 11.14 33.76 -13.53
C VAL A 320 12.38 33.63 -14.42
N MET A 321 13.35 32.79 -14.04
CA MET A 321 14.55 32.54 -14.84
C MET A 321 14.23 31.85 -16.17
N GLU A 322 13.30 30.91 -16.19
CA GLU A 322 12.84 30.25 -17.41
C GLU A 322 12.15 31.24 -18.37
N GLN A 323 11.31 32.13 -17.85
CA GLN A 323 10.73 33.21 -18.66
C GLN A 323 11.81 34.14 -19.24
N GLN A 324 12.83 34.51 -18.45
CA GLN A 324 13.94 35.33 -18.94
C GLN A 324 14.76 34.64 -20.03
N GLN A 325 15.04 33.34 -19.88
CA GLN A 325 15.73 32.58 -20.92
C GLN A 325 14.91 32.50 -22.21
N GLN A 326 13.60 32.28 -22.10
CA GLN A 326 12.72 32.22 -23.26
C GLN A 326 12.66 33.58 -23.98
N GLN A 327 12.56 34.67 -23.23
CA GLN A 327 12.55 36.03 -23.79
C GLN A 327 13.88 36.37 -24.49
N MET A 328 15.02 35.96 -23.92
CA MET A 328 16.34 36.14 -24.53
C MET A 328 16.47 35.33 -25.84
N LYS A 329 15.93 34.11 -25.86
CA LYS A 329 15.93 33.25 -27.04
C LYS A 329 15.09 33.86 -28.17
N GLU A 330 13.92 34.39 -27.86
CA GLU A 330 13.06 35.09 -28.82
C GLU A 330 13.72 36.37 -29.38
N GLN A 331 14.41 37.14 -28.53
CA GLN A 331 15.19 38.30 -28.98
C GLN A 331 16.33 37.88 -29.93
N MET A 332 17.05 36.80 -29.60
CA MET A 332 18.14 36.31 -30.45
C MET A 332 17.63 35.78 -31.80
N GLU A 333 16.47 35.13 -31.82
CA GLU A 333 15.79 34.72 -33.06
C GLU A 333 15.32 35.91 -33.90
N MET A 334 14.86 37.00 -33.27
CA MET A 334 14.47 38.23 -33.96
C MET A 334 15.70 38.90 -34.60
N VAL A 335 16.82 38.98 -33.87
CA VAL A 335 18.09 39.54 -34.40
C VAL A 335 18.61 38.71 -35.58
N MET A 336 18.59 37.38 -35.47
CA MET A 336 18.97 36.47 -36.56
C MET A 336 18.11 36.64 -37.81
N ARG A 337 16.79 36.91 -37.64
CA ARG A 337 15.91 37.24 -38.76
C ARG A 337 16.28 38.55 -39.45
N ILE A 338 16.60 39.60 -38.69
CA ILE A 338 17.00 40.91 -39.24
C ILE A 338 18.31 40.79 -40.02
N ILE A 339 19.29 40.05 -39.50
CA ILE A 339 20.58 39.82 -40.18
C ILE A 339 20.38 39.09 -41.52
N ASN A 340 19.53 38.06 -41.56
CA ASN A 340 19.23 37.33 -42.79
C ASN A 340 18.48 38.17 -43.83
N MET A 341 17.67 39.15 -43.40
CA MET A 341 16.99 40.07 -44.32
C MET A 341 17.92 41.12 -44.93
N SER A 342 18.96 41.57 -44.20
CA SER A 342 19.97 42.50 -44.72
C SER A 342 21.01 41.85 -45.65
N GLY A 343 21.16 40.52 -45.64
CA GLY A 343 22.13 39.79 -46.47
C GLY A 343 21.71 39.55 -47.93
N ASN A 344 20.43 39.75 -48.27
CA ASN A 344 19.88 39.52 -49.61
C ASN A 344 19.48 40.85 -50.29
N GLN A 345 20.46 41.69 -50.62
CA GLN A 345 20.28 42.69 -51.68
C GLN A 345 21.04 42.23 -52.94
N PRO A 346 20.39 42.17 -54.13
CA PRO A 346 21.06 41.80 -55.37
C PRO A 346 22.12 42.86 -55.73
N ARG A 347 23.37 42.45 -55.95
CA ARG A 347 24.40 43.32 -56.51
C ARG A 347 23.98 43.73 -57.92
N GLY A 348 23.80 45.03 -58.14
CA GLY A 348 23.63 45.62 -59.47
C GLY A 348 24.87 45.34 -60.36
N PRO A 349 24.70 45.33 -61.69
CA PRO A 349 25.75 44.95 -62.62
C PRO A 349 26.92 45.96 -62.60
N PRO A 350 28.15 45.52 -62.87
CA PRO A 350 29.33 46.38 -62.81
C PRO A 350 29.36 47.39 -63.96
N ASP A 351 29.64 48.65 -63.62
CA ASP A 351 29.91 49.74 -64.56
C ASP A 351 31.21 49.46 -65.34
N ASN A 352 31.11 49.39 -66.67
CA ASN A 352 32.27 49.42 -67.55
C ASN A 352 32.74 50.88 -67.74
N PRO A 353 34.05 51.16 -67.67
CA PRO A 353 34.59 52.49 -68.00
C PRO A 353 34.58 52.74 -69.52
N PRO A 354 34.58 54.01 -69.96
CA PRO A 354 34.35 54.39 -71.35
C PRO A 354 35.56 54.07 -72.24
N GLU A 355 35.28 53.60 -73.46
CA GLU A 355 36.23 53.54 -74.56
C GLU A 355 36.45 54.95 -75.12
N ASP A 356 37.71 55.36 -75.21
CA ASP A 356 38.15 56.46 -76.08
C ASP A 356 38.35 55.92 -77.50
N ASN A 357 37.86 56.72 -78.47
CA ASN A 357 37.91 56.65 -79.95
C ASN A 357 36.83 55.87 -80.71
#